data_AF-A0A940IKC2-F1
#
_entry.id   AF-A0A940IKC2-F1
#
_cell.length_a   1.000
_cell.length_b   1.000
_cell.length_c   1.000
_cell.angle_alpha   90.00
_cell.angle_beta   90.00
_cell.angle_gamma   90.00
#
_symmetry.space_group_name_H-M   'P 1'
#
loop_
_entity.id
_entity.type
_entity.pdbx_description
1 polymer ?
#
loop_
_entity_poly.entity_id
_entity_poly.type
_entity_poly.pdbx_seq_one_letter_code
_entity_poly.pdbx_strand_id
1 'polypeptide(L)'
;MYNFFQLHTENFDECRETIKNIFWMYQDMIRSYGGFGHNIDFETVNYEKFILVEIIDERMSGFNEEVDILRQGSLVALCCEVQNLLDEMQRDDKVYNFIRKLTTIPEINKMSFENDVLSSMLLALEEKPGDWWETLEYGSIFSKKLENVYKKFVINYFKRLLVEGESGL
;
A
#
# COMPACT_ATOMS: atom_id res chain seq x y z
N MET A 1 7.36 -7.97 21.19
CA MET A 1 7.79 -8.50 19.89
C MET A 1 6.55 -8.57 19.02
N TYR A 2 6.49 -7.78 17.95
CA TYR A 2 5.39 -7.89 16.99
C TYR A 2 5.63 -9.15 16.16
N ASN A 3 4.58 -9.97 15.95
CA ASN A 3 4.68 -11.17 15.14
C ASN A 3 4.19 -10.82 13.73
N PHE A 4 5.13 -10.42 12.88
CA PHE A 4 4.83 -10.11 11.48
C PHE A 4 4.70 -11.37 10.64
N PHE A 5 4.05 -11.26 9.48
CA PHE A 5 4.03 -12.38 8.55
C PHE A 5 5.45 -12.68 8.06
N GLN A 6 5.84 -13.95 8.12
CA GLN A 6 7.18 -14.40 7.76
C GLN A 6 7.09 -15.19 6.47
N LEU A 7 7.88 -14.79 5.48
CA LEU A 7 8.00 -15.54 4.23
C LEU A 7 8.76 -16.85 4.49
N HIS A 8 8.12 -17.96 4.11
CA HIS A 8 8.65 -19.32 4.20
C HIS A 8 8.35 -20.07 2.90
N THR A 9 9.07 -21.14 2.62
CA THR A 9 8.82 -21.95 1.40
C THR A 9 7.38 -22.49 1.35
N GLU A 10 6.76 -22.76 2.51
CA GLU A 10 5.41 -23.32 2.63
C GLU A 10 4.30 -22.31 2.31
N ASN A 11 4.57 -21.01 2.38
CA ASN A 11 3.58 -19.96 2.14
C ASN A 11 3.91 -19.10 0.89
N PHE A 12 4.92 -19.50 0.13
CA PHE A 12 5.38 -18.75 -1.04
C PHE A 12 4.31 -18.66 -2.15
N ASP A 13 3.49 -19.69 -2.33
CA ASP A 13 2.40 -19.66 -3.32
C ASP A 13 1.35 -18.59 -3.01
N GLU A 14 1.04 -18.37 -1.73
CA GLU A 14 0.14 -17.30 -1.30
C GLU A 14 0.74 -15.91 -1.59
N CYS A 15 2.05 -15.76 -1.39
CA CYS A 15 2.77 -14.55 -1.74
C CYS A 15 2.73 -14.27 -3.24
N ARG A 16 2.93 -15.29 -4.08
CA ARG A 16 2.86 -15.15 -5.54
C ARG A 16 1.47 -14.74 -6.00
N GLU A 17 0.42 -15.32 -5.44
CA GLU A 17 -0.95 -14.93 -5.78
C GLU A 17 -1.24 -13.48 -5.35
N THR A 18 -0.78 -13.08 -4.16
CA THR A 18 -0.93 -11.69 -3.70
C THR A 18 -0.15 -10.72 -4.59
N ILE A 19 1.06 -11.07 -5.03
CA ILE A 19 1.86 -10.25 -5.97
C ILE A 19 1.13 -10.08 -7.31
N LYS A 20 0.54 -11.17 -7.84
CA LYS A 20 -0.30 -11.10 -9.03
C LYS A 20 -1.47 -10.13 -8.82
N ASN A 21 -2.16 -10.19 -7.68
CA ASN A 21 -3.26 -9.26 -7.36
C ASN A 21 -2.77 -7.80 -7.27
N ILE A 22 -1.59 -7.56 -6.69
CA ILE A 22 -0.96 -6.24 -6.67
C ILE A 22 -0.71 -5.74 -8.10
N PHE A 23 -0.26 -6.59 -9.01
CA PHE A 23 -0.06 -6.21 -10.41
C PHE A 23 -1.38 -5.87 -11.13
N TRP A 24 -2.45 -6.62 -10.85
CA TRP A 24 -3.79 -6.29 -11.35
C TRP A 24 -4.26 -4.93 -10.85
N MET A 25 -4.13 -4.66 -9.55
CA MET A 25 -4.44 -3.38 -8.94
C MET A 25 -3.62 -2.24 -9.60
N TYR A 26 -2.31 -2.41 -9.74
CA TYR A 26 -1.45 -1.42 -10.39
C TYR A 26 -1.82 -1.14 -11.85
N GLN A 27 -2.18 -2.20 -12.59
CA GLN A 27 -2.65 -2.06 -13.96
C GLN A 27 -3.95 -1.27 -14.03
N ASP A 28 -4.90 -1.54 -13.13
CA ASP A 28 -6.18 -0.83 -13.07
C ASP A 28 -5.98 0.65 -12.74
N MET A 29 -5.16 0.96 -11.72
CA MET A 29 -4.77 2.34 -11.38
C MET A 29 -4.25 3.13 -12.59
N ILE A 30 -3.37 2.53 -13.40
CA ILE A 30 -2.81 3.19 -14.58
C ILE A 30 -3.85 3.37 -15.68
N ARG A 31 -4.58 2.31 -16.02
CA ARG A 31 -5.43 2.27 -17.21
C ARG A 31 -6.75 3.00 -17.02
N SER A 32 -7.32 2.92 -15.83
CA SER A 32 -8.67 3.40 -15.53
C SER A 32 -8.66 4.80 -14.94
N TYR A 33 -7.65 5.14 -14.13
CA TYR A 33 -7.65 6.36 -13.31
C TYR A 33 -6.44 7.28 -13.53
N GLY A 34 -5.30 6.74 -13.98
CA GLY A 34 -4.04 7.48 -14.03
C GLY A 34 -3.49 7.85 -12.64
N GLY A 35 -3.91 7.14 -11.59
CA GLY A 35 -3.65 7.46 -10.20
C GLY A 35 -4.50 6.60 -9.27
N PHE A 36 -4.79 7.13 -8.08
CA PHE A 36 -5.82 6.55 -7.22
C PHE A 36 -7.22 7.00 -7.70
N GLY A 37 -8.23 6.18 -7.42
CA GLY A 37 -9.60 6.40 -7.86
C GLY A 37 -10.59 5.54 -7.09
N HIS A 38 -11.87 5.91 -7.19
CA HIS A 38 -12.97 5.17 -6.57
C HIS A 38 -13.17 3.82 -7.29
N ASN A 39 -13.40 2.74 -6.54
CA ASN A 39 -13.59 1.37 -7.05
C ASN A 39 -12.39 0.75 -7.78
N ILE A 40 -11.15 1.08 -7.40
CA ILE A 40 -10.00 0.25 -7.79
C ILE A 40 -10.21 -1.18 -7.24
N ASP A 41 -9.95 -2.20 -8.04
CA ASP A 41 -10.02 -3.60 -7.59
C ASP A 41 -8.77 -3.96 -6.76
N PHE A 42 -8.85 -3.76 -5.44
CA PHE A 42 -7.78 -4.10 -4.49
C PHE A 42 -8.23 -5.07 -3.39
N GLU A 43 -9.50 -5.47 -3.33
CA GLU A 43 -10.07 -6.32 -2.25
C GLU A 43 -9.34 -7.66 -2.09
N THR A 44 -8.66 -8.10 -3.16
CA THR A 44 -7.88 -9.34 -3.20
C THR A 44 -6.48 -9.22 -2.60
N VAL A 45 -6.06 -8.02 -2.17
CA VAL A 45 -4.76 -7.76 -1.52
C VAL A 45 -4.95 -7.66 -0.01
N ASN A 46 -4.47 -8.67 0.72
CA ASN A 46 -4.51 -8.67 2.19
C ASN A 46 -3.42 -7.77 2.79
N TYR A 47 -3.64 -6.45 2.75
CA TYR A 47 -2.66 -5.47 3.23
C TYR A 47 -2.30 -5.65 4.71
N GLU A 48 -3.25 -6.09 5.55
CA GLU A 48 -3.01 -6.30 6.99
C GLU A 48 -1.91 -7.33 7.25
N LYS A 49 -1.87 -8.36 6.41
CA LYS A 49 -0.91 -9.45 6.48
C LYS A 49 0.46 -9.05 5.95
N PHE A 50 0.50 -8.34 4.82
CA PHE A 50 1.72 -8.17 4.03
C PHE A 50 2.40 -6.81 4.16
N ILE A 51 1.78 -5.79 4.77
CA ILE A 51 2.41 -4.46 4.91
C ILE A 51 3.73 -4.48 5.69
N LEU A 52 3.93 -5.51 6.53
CA LEU A 52 5.14 -5.74 7.32
C LEU A 52 5.74 -7.13 7.09
N VAL A 53 5.51 -7.77 5.93
CA VAL A 53 6.11 -9.09 5.65
C VAL A 53 7.63 -9.06 5.80
N GLU A 54 8.25 -10.09 6.35
CA GLU A 54 9.71 -10.21 6.48
C GLU A 54 10.25 -11.55 5.96
N ILE A 55 11.49 -11.55 5.49
CA ILE A 55 12.24 -12.78 5.20
C ILE A 55 13.03 -13.15 6.45
N ILE A 56 12.72 -14.31 7.02
CA ILE A 56 13.46 -14.84 8.17
C ILE A 56 14.11 -16.20 7.83
N ASP A 57 13.59 -16.89 6.83
CA ASP A 57 14.22 -18.09 6.28
C ASP A 57 15.36 -17.72 5.31
N GLU A 58 16.60 -18.08 5.63
CA GLU A 58 17.77 -17.83 4.78
C GLU A 58 17.63 -18.43 3.38
N ARG A 59 16.86 -19.53 3.24
CA ARG A 59 16.56 -20.15 1.95
C ARG A 59 15.75 -19.23 1.04
N MET A 60 15.04 -18.27 1.62
CA MET A 60 14.23 -17.28 0.92
C MET A 60 14.98 -15.96 0.67
N SER A 61 16.27 -15.85 1.02
CA SER A 61 17.06 -14.62 0.89
C SER A 61 17.16 -14.05 -0.54
N GLY A 62 16.86 -14.85 -1.57
CA GLY A 62 16.78 -14.39 -2.95
C GLY A 62 15.50 -13.61 -3.31
N PHE A 63 14.48 -13.60 -2.46
CA PHE A 63 13.15 -13.05 -2.76
C PHE A 63 12.89 -11.67 -2.14
N ASN A 64 13.95 -10.86 -1.98
CA ASN A 64 13.81 -9.52 -1.39
C ASN A 64 12.91 -8.61 -2.23
N GLU A 65 12.96 -8.75 -3.56
CA GLU A 65 12.14 -7.94 -4.46
C GLU A 65 10.65 -8.28 -4.30
N GLU A 66 10.30 -9.56 -4.23
CA GLU A 66 8.92 -10.00 -3.99
C GLU A 66 8.37 -9.48 -2.66
N VAL A 67 9.21 -9.48 -1.61
CA VAL A 67 8.84 -8.92 -0.30
C VAL A 67 8.64 -7.42 -0.37
N ASP A 68 9.48 -6.70 -1.11
CA ASP A 68 9.29 -5.28 -1.33
C ASP A 68 8.00 -4.99 -2.11
N ILE A 69 7.69 -5.78 -3.14
CA ILE A 69 6.43 -5.68 -3.89
C ILE A 69 5.24 -5.92 -2.95
N LEU A 70 5.27 -6.96 -2.12
CA LEU A 70 4.22 -7.25 -1.15
C LEU A 70 3.99 -6.08 -0.18
N ARG A 71 5.05 -5.54 0.42
CA ARG A 71 4.95 -4.40 1.36
C ARG A 71 4.40 -3.15 0.68
N GLN A 72 4.98 -2.80 -0.46
CA GLN A 72 4.61 -1.59 -1.21
C GLN A 72 3.18 -1.69 -1.75
N GLY A 73 2.84 -2.83 -2.37
CA GLY A 73 1.49 -3.09 -2.85
C GLY A 73 0.45 -3.13 -1.73
N SER A 74 0.81 -3.65 -0.56
CA SER A 74 -0.07 -3.60 0.62
C SER A 74 -0.34 -2.18 1.08
N LEU A 75 0.67 -1.32 1.11
CA LEU A 75 0.48 0.09 1.43
C LEU A 75 -0.40 0.79 0.38
N VAL A 76 -0.25 0.47 -0.90
CA VAL A 76 -1.10 0.99 -1.98
C VAL A 76 -2.54 0.50 -1.82
N ALA A 77 -2.77 -0.78 -1.50
CA ALA A 77 -4.11 -1.32 -1.26
C ALA A 77 -4.79 -0.63 -0.06
N LEU A 78 -4.06 -0.42 1.04
CA LEU A 78 -4.55 0.35 2.19
C LEU A 78 -4.87 1.81 1.82
N CYS A 79 -4.08 2.44 0.95
CA CYS A 79 -4.39 3.77 0.42
C CYS A 79 -5.72 3.77 -0.36
N CYS A 80 -5.98 2.74 -1.17
CA CYS A 80 -7.23 2.61 -1.91
C CYS A 80 -8.43 2.44 -0.97
N GLU A 81 -8.31 1.60 0.05
CA GLU A 81 -9.34 1.42 1.09
C GLU A 81 -9.69 2.74 1.78
N VAL A 82 -8.67 3.47 2.24
CA VAL A 82 -8.89 4.77 2.91
C VAL A 82 -9.50 5.78 1.96
N GLN A 83 -9.06 5.84 0.70
CA GLN A 83 -9.68 6.71 -0.29
C GLN A 83 -11.16 6.38 -0.49
N ASN A 84 -11.51 5.10 -0.67
CA ASN A 84 -12.92 4.70 -0.84
C ASN A 84 -13.76 5.09 0.37
N LEU A 85 -13.27 4.88 1.59
CA LEU A 85 -13.96 5.32 2.81
C LEU A 85 -14.20 6.84 2.81
N LEU A 86 -13.20 7.63 2.40
CA LEU A 86 -13.32 9.08 2.34
C LEU A 86 -14.27 9.55 1.23
N ASP A 87 -14.18 8.96 0.03
CA ASP A 87 -15.06 9.24 -1.12
C ASP A 87 -16.54 8.92 -0.79
N GLU A 88 -16.79 7.86 -0.03
CA GLU A 88 -18.13 7.45 0.38
C GLU A 88 -18.61 8.12 1.69
N MET A 89 -17.82 9.05 2.24
CA MET A 89 -18.06 9.69 3.54
C MET A 89 -18.25 8.69 4.70
N GLN A 90 -17.67 7.51 4.55
CA GLN A 90 -17.69 6.42 5.52
C GLN A 90 -16.49 6.48 6.45
N ARG A 91 -16.60 5.77 7.57
CA ARG A 91 -15.52 5.52 8.51
C ARG A 91 -15.61 4.07 8.94
N ASP A 92 -14.50 3.36 8.90
CA ASP A 92 -14.37 2.01 9.41
C ASP A 92 -13.40 1.99 10.59
N ASP A 93 -13.92 1.66 11.77
CA ASP A 93 -13.13 1.52 13.01
C ASP A 93 -12.02 0.47 12.87
N LYS A 94 -12.23 -0.59 12.08
CA LYS A 94 -11.23 -1.62 11.84
C LYS A 94 -10.03 -1.04 11.09
N VAL A 95 -10.28 -0.32 9.99
CA VAL A 95 -9.23 0.33 9.18
C VAL A 95 -8.52 1.40 10.01
N TYR A 96 -9.27 2.25 10.70
CA TYR A 96 -8.72 3.28 11.57
C TYR A 96 -7.81 2.70 12.67
N ASN A 97 -8.29 1.69 13.40
CA ASN A 97 -7.51 1.06 14.48
C ASN A 97 -6.30 0.29 13.94
N PHE A 98 -6.40 -0.30 12.74
CA PHE A 98 -5.28 -0.94 12.08
C PHE A 98 -4.16 0.07 11.79
N ILE A 99 -4.48 1.19 11.12
CA ILE A 99 -3.49 2.23 10.79
C ILE A 99 -2.91 2.83 12.08
N ARG A 100 -3.75 3.12 13.07
CA ARG A 100 -3.33 3.67 14.37
C ARG A 100 -2.36 2.75 15.08
N LYS A 101 -2.60 1.43 15.04
CA LYS A 101 -1.66 0.46 15.61
C LYS A 101 -0.36 0.42 14.79
N LEU A 102 -0.46 0.45 13.46
CA LEU A 102 0.67 0.37 12.56
C LEU A 102 1.67 1.52 12.77
N THR A 103 1.21 2.75 12.98
CA THR A 103 2.08 3.91 13.28
C THR A 103 2.81 3.82 14.62
N THR A 104 2.35 2.97 15.55
CA THR A 104 3.08 2.72 16.82
C THR A 104 4.20 1.70 16.70
N ILE A 105 4.36 1.04 15.55
CA ILE A 105 5.36 0.00 15.33
C ILE A 105 6.73 0.66 15.04
N PRO A 106 7.79 0.34 15.82
CA PRO A 106 9.11 0.97 15.65
C PRO A 106 9.69 0.82 14.24
N GLU A 107 9.44 -0.30 13.58
CA GLU A 107 9.88 -0.59 12.22
C GLU A 107 9.27 0.40 11.22
N ILE A 108 7.96 0.67 11.32
CA ILE A 108 7.26 1.69 10.52
C ILE A 108 7.83 3.08 10.81
N ASN A 109 8.11 3.41 12.07
CA ASN A 109 8.68 4.72 12.42
C ASN A 109 10.07 4.98 11.81
N LYS A 110 10.82 3.93 11.47
CA LYS A 110 12.09 4.06 10.72
C LYS A 110 11.88 4.29 9.23
N MET A 111 10.71 3.93 8.70
CA MET A 111 10.30 4.08 7.31
C MET A 111 9.61 5.44 7.14
N SER A 112 10.42 6.51 6.99
CA SER A 112 9.93 7.90 7.08
C SER A 112 8.82 8.23 6.07
N PHE A 113 8.90 7.69 4.85
CA PHE A 113 7.88 7.91 3.82
C PHE A 113 6.58 7.20 4.16
N GLU A 114 6.66 5.92 4.51
CA GLU A 114 5.51 5.06 4.81
C GLU A 114 4.78 5.58 6.06
N ASN A 115 5.52 5.97 7.10
CA ASN A 115 4.94 6.54 8.32
C ASN A 115 4.23 7.88 8.07
N ASP A 116 4.80 8.73 7.23
CA ASP A 116 4.21 10.02 6.83
C ASP A 116 2.90 9.82 6.03
N VAL A 117 2.86 8.82 5.13
CA VAL A 117 1.63 8.41 4.45
C VAL A 117 0.58 7.92 5.45
N LEU A 118 0.93 6.97 6.33
CA LEU A 118 0.00 6.42 7.33
C LEU A 118 -0.52 7.49 8.30
N SER A 119 0.33 8.43 8.70
CA SER A 119 -0.06 9.55 9.56
C SER A 119 -1.06 10.46 8.86
N SER A 120 -0.85 10.74 7.57
CA SER A 120 -1.81 11.55 6.79
C SER A 120 -3.16 10.85 6.59
N MET A 121 -3.19 9.52 6.44
CA MET A 121 -4.43 8.74 6.39
C MET A 121 -5.24 8.91 7.68
N LEU A 122 -4.58 8.78 8.83
CA LEU A 122 -5.25 8.93 10.14
C LEU A 122 -5.87 10.31 10.30
N LEU A 123 -5.11 11.36 9.99
CA LEU A 123 -5.59 12.73 10.09
C LEU A 123 -6.79 12.98 9.15
N ALA A 124 -6.75 12.45 7.93
CA ALA A 124 -7.87 12.56 6.99
C ALA A 124 -9.12 11.80 7.47
N LEU A 125 -8.95 10.63 8.10
CA LEU A 125 -10.05 9.87 8.70
C LEU A 125 -10.62 10.55 9.96
N GLU A 126 -9.80 11.26 10.72
CA GLU A 126 -10.23 12.03 11.90
C GLU A 126 -10.92 13.35 11.53
N GLU A 127 -10.64 13.87 10.34
CA GLU A 127 -11.30 15.06 9.83
C GLU A 127 -12.80 14.81 9.62
N LYS A 128 -13.60 15.84 9.92
CA LYS A 128 -15.06 15.77 9.74
C LYS A 128 -15.38 15.49 8.27
N PRO A 129 -16.26 14.50 7.97
CA PRO A 129 -16.63 14.18 6.58
C PRO A 129 -17.21 15.39 5.84
N GLY A 130 -16.94 15.46 4.54
CA GLY A 130 -17.52 16.42 3.62
C GLY A 130 -17.48 15.91 2.18
N ASP A 131 -18.30 16.52 1.31
CA ASP A 131 -18.54 16.05 -0.07
C ASP A 131 -17.29 15.98 -0.95
N TRP A 132 -16.22 16.68 -0.57
CA TRP A 132 -14.95 16.74 -1.28
C TRP A 132 -13.80 16.68 -0.28
N TRP A 133 -13.54 15.50 0.27
CA TRP A 133 -12.53 15.32 1.32
C TRP A 133 -11.16 15.87 0.91
N GLU A 134 -10.80 15.78 -0.37
CA GLU A 134 -9.53 16.31 -0.92
C GLU A 134 -9.38 17.83 -0.79
N THR A 135 -10.47 18.56 -0.55
CA THR A 135 -10.46 20.01 -0.35
C THR A 135 -10.36 20.43 1.11
N LEU A 136 -10.48 19.45 2.02
CA LEU A 136 -10.36 19.67 3.47
C LEU A 136 -8.88 19.76 3.87
N GLU A 137 -8.60 20.22 5.10
CA GLU A 137 -7.23 20.53 5.54
C GLU A 137 -6.36 19.28 5.50
N TYR A 138 -6.79 18.20 6.16
CA TYR A 138 -6.03 16.96 6.23
C TYR A 138 -6.25 16.08 5.01
N GLY A 139 -7.47 16.11 4.44
CA GLY A 139 -7.75 15.42 3.20
C GLY A 139 -6.89 15.90 2.02
N SER A 140 -6.67 17.21 1.85
CA SER A 140 -5.77 17.73 0.80
C SER A 140 -4.31 17.27 0.97
N ILE A 141 -3.85 17.13 2.22
CA ILE A 141 -2.53 16.60 2.53
C ILE A 141 -2.46 15.12 2.12
N PHE A 142 -3.47 14.32 2.50
CA PHE A 142 -3.51 12.91 2.15
C PHE A 142 -3.60 12.69 0.63
N SER A 143 -4.43 13.44 -0.10
CA SER A 143 -4.53 13.37 -1.56
C SER A 143 -3.15 13.62 -2.23
N LYS A 144 -2.39 14.59 -1.74
CA LYS A 144 -1.00 14.79 -2.19
C LYS A 144 -0.07 13.62 -1.85
N LYS A 145 -0.29 12.93 -0.73
CA LYS A 145 0.48 11.71 -0.39
C LYS A 145 0.12 10.55 -1.32
N LEU A 146 -1.15 10.40 -1.70
CA LEU A 146 -1.58 9.42 -2.69
C LEU A 146 -0.83 9.61 -4.01
N GLU A 147 -0.71 10.84 -4.52
CA GLU A 147 0.10 11.08 -5.73
C GLU A 147 1.55 10.61 -5.58
N ASN A 148 2.15 10.84 -4.41
CA ASN A 148 3.54 10.44 -4.15
C ASN A 148 3.67 8.92 -4.06
N VAL A 149 2.73 8.25 -3.41
CA VAL A 149 2.65 6.78 -3.32
C VAL A 149 2.53 6.18 -4.73
N TYR A 150 1.61 6.70 -5.54
CA TYR A 150 1.40 6.25 -6.91
C TYR A 150 2.68 6.40 -7.76
N LYS A 151 3.32 7.58 -7.71
CA LYS A 151 4.58 7.82 -8.42
C LYS A 151 5.70 6.88 -7.93
N LYS A 152 5.84 6.74 -6.60
CA LYS A 152 6.95 6.01 -5.96
C LYS A 152 6.85 4.50 -6.16
N PHE A 153 5.67 3.90 -6.06
CA PHE A 153 5.52 2.44 -6.04
C PHE A 153 4.87 1.87 -7.30
N VAL A 154 3.95 2.59 -7.94
CA VAL A 154 3.27 2.08 -9.14
C VAL A 154 4.06 2.48 -10.39
N ILE A 155 4.23 3.78 -10.63
CA ILE A 155 4.90 4.27 -11.85
C ILE A 155 6.36 3.83 -11.90
N ASN A 156 7.10 3.96 -10.80
CA ASN A 156 8.50 3.56 -10.78
C ASN A 156 8.70 2.05 -10.93
N TYR A 157 7.75 1.22 -10.50
CA TYR A 157 7.82 -0.22 -10.75
C TYR A 157 7.84 -0.51 -12.26
N PHE A 158 6.89 0.02 -13.02
CA PHE A 158 6.87 -0.18 -14.47
C PHE A 158 8.06 0.47 -15.19
N LYS A 159 8.54 1.63 -14.71
CA LYS A 159 9.77 2.23 -15.24
C LYS A 159 10.98 1.32 -15.08
N ARG A 160 11.16 0.68 -13.92
CA ARG A 160 12.26 -0.27 -13.70
C ARG A 160 12.13 -1.47 -14.64
N LEU A 161 10.94 -2.05 -14.76
CA LEU A 161 10.69 -3.17 -15.67
C LEU A 161 11.05 -2.84 -17.13
N LEU A 162 10.72 -1.63 -17.61
CA LEU A 162 11.09 -1.19 -18.96
C LEU A 162 12.61 -1.12 -19.13
N VAL A 163 13.32 -0.50 -18.19
CA VAL A 163 14.77 -0.35 -18.24
C VAL A 163 15.48 -1.71 -18.18
N GLU A 164 15.05 -2.59 -17.28
CA GLU A 164 15.61 -3.94 -17.14
C GLU A 164 15.34 -4.80 -18.38
N GLY A 165 14.14 -4.69 -18.95
CA GLY A 165 13.78 -5.35 -20.21
C GLY A 165 14.62 -4.88 -21.39
N GLU A 166 15.00 -3.59 -21.44
CA GLU A 166 15.89 -3.03 -22.46
C GLU A 166 17.37 -3.39 -22.22
N SER A 167 17.77 -3.59 -20.97
CA SER A 167 19.15 -3.94 -20.58
C SER A 167 19.45 -5.44 -20.70
N GLY A 168 18.42 -6.26 -20.94
CA GLY A 168 18.51 -7.70 -21.19
C GLY A 168 18.74 -8.09 -22.66
N LEU A 169 19.01 -7.11 -23.53
CA LEU A 169 19.44 -7.24 -24.94
C LEU A 169 20.89 -6.75 -25.10
#